data_AF-A0A1F4Q8D4-F1
#
_entry.id   AF-A0A1F4Q8D4-F1
#
_cell.length_a   1.000
_cell.length_b   1.000
_cell.length_c   1.000
_cell.angle_alpha   90.00
_cell.angle_beta   90.00
_cell.angle_gamma   90.00
#
_symmetry.space_group_name_H-M   'P 1'
#
loop_
_entity.id
_entity.type
_entity.pdbx_description
1 polymer ?
#
loop_
_entity_poly.entity_id
_entity_poly.type
_entity_poly.pdbx_seq_one_letter_code
_entity_poly.pdbx_strand_id
1 'polypeptide(L)'
;MASRPDRGASLSHAENLRKEGLEAFTVPAQLPGRGRWYRVLVGGFESASSAAEAERGLRAKGRIEDAVVVSLPYAVEVGGLATSDQATEAAAAARRSGYLPLLRQDAGDRSAGSKQTMRVEAFGTPGEAERLAGLLRARGLRPRVIRR
;
A
#
# COMPACT_ATOMS: atom_id res chain seq x y z
N MET A 1 2.90 4.74 12.38
CA MET A 1 3.63 5.04 11.12
C MET A 1 5.02 5.56 11.46
N ALA A 2 6.06 5.09 10.75
CA ALA A 2 7.41 5.67 10.76
C ALA A 2 7.75 6.24 9.37
N SER A 3 8.64 7.23 9.24
CA SER A 3 9.08 7.77 7.93
C SER A 3 10.60 7.79 7.82
N ARG A 4 11.14 7.41 6.67
CA ARG A 4 12.60 7.46 6.39
C ARG A 4 12.88 8.10 5.03
N PRO A 5 14.01 8.80 4.84
CA PRO A 5 14.38 9.40 3.56
C PRO A 5 14.89 8.37 2.54
N ASP A 6 15.41 7.23 3.02
CA ASP A 6 15.93 6.17 2.16
C ASP A 6 14.90 5.06 1.89
N ARG A 7 14.77 4.70 0.61
CA ARG A 7 13.83 3.66 0.15
C ARG A 7 14.26 2.28 0.65
N GLY A 8 15.54 1.96 0.57
CA GLY A 8 16.08 0.66 0.98
C GLY A 8 15.82 0.39 2.46
N ALA A 9 16.19 1.34 3.31
CA ALA A 9 16.00 1.29 4.75
C ALA A 9 14.54 1.17 5.17
N SER A 10 13.60 1.79 4.45
CA SER A 10 12.16 1.62 4.70
C SER A 10 11.66 0.24 4.28
N LEU A 11 12.13 -0.28 3.13
CA LEU A 11 11.76 -1.62 2.67
C LEU A 11 12.28 -2.69 3.64
N SER A 12 13.55 -2.62 4.03
CA SER A 12 14.13 -3.55 5.01
C SER A 12 13.42 -3.48 6.36
N HIS A 13 13.01 -2.29 6.81
CA HIS A 13 12.24 -2.16 8.04
C HIS A 13 10.86 -2.83 7.94
N ALA A 14 10.13 -2.61 6.84
CA ALA A 14 8.86 -3.29 6.60
C ALA A 14 9.02 -4.82 6.48
N GLU A 15 10.11 -5.30 5.87
CA GLU A 15 10.43 -6.73 5.80
C GLU A 15 10.67 -7.34 7.17
N ASN A 16 11.41 -6.65 8.05
CA ASN A 16 11.65 -7.13 9.40
C ASN A 16 10.33 -7.24 10.19
N LEU A 17 9.48 -6.21 10.12
CA LEU A 17 8.15 -6.23 10.75
C LEU A 17 7.28 -7.40 10.21
N ARG A 18 7.37 -7.70 8.91
CA ARG A 18 6.70 -8.87 8.31
C ARG A 18 7.25 -10.20 8.81
N LYS A 19 8.57 -10.34 8.97
CA LYS A 19 9.19 -11.56 9.53
C LYS A 19 8.74 -11.82 10.96
N GLU A 20 8.42 -10.77 11.69
CA GLU A 20 7.85 -10.90 13.03
C GLU A 20 6.33 -11.19 13.01
N GLY A 21 5.69 -11.23 11.84
CA GLY A 21 4.27 -11.54 11.68
C GLY A 21 3.33 -10.32 11.58
N LEU A 22 3.85 -9.11 11.38
CA LEU A 22 3.02 -7.92 11.15
C LEU A 22 2.74 -7.70 9.67
N GLU A 23 1.53 -7.25 9.35
CA GLU A 23 1.19 -6.82 8.00
C GLU A 23 1.79 -5.43 7.72
N ALA A 24 3.07 -5.39 7.35
CA ALA A 24 3.81 -4.13 7.15
C ALA A 24 4.12 -3.83 5.68
N PHE A 25 4.00 -2.55 5.31
CA PHE A 25 4.23 -2.05 3.96
C PHE A 25 4.80 -0.63 3.93
N THR A 26 5.29 -0.20 2.76
CA THR A 26 5.85 1.15 2.58
C THR A 26 5.07 1.95 1.54
N VAL A 27 4.90 3.25 1.81
CA VAL A 27 4.33 4.20 0.85
C VAL A 27 5.21 5.45 0.71
N PRO A 28 5.41 5.97 -0.50
CA PRO A 28 6.17 7.19 -0.69
C PRO A 28 5.32 8.39 -0.26
N ALA A 29 5.94 9.35 0.40
CA ALA A 29 5.32 10.60 0.82
C ALA A 29 6.21 11.77 0.42
N GLN A 30 5.63 12.77 -0.22
CA GLN A 30 6.33 14.03 -0.46
C GLN A 30 6.16 14.90 0.78
N LEU A 31 7.25 15.23 1.47
CA LEU A 31 7.22 16.12 2.62
C LEU A 31 7.66 17.53 2.17
N PRO A 32 6.85 18.58 2.41
CA PRO A 32 7.22 19.95 2.09
C PRO A 32 8.59 20.31 2.68
N GLY A 33 9.48 20.89 1.85
CA GLY A 33 10.84 21.26 2.25
C GLY A 33 11.80 20.10 2.54
N ARG A 34 11.37 18.83 2.47
CA ARG A 34 12.20 17.66 2.81
C ARG A 34 12.33 16.62 1.70
N GLY A 35 11.67 16.84 0.56
CA GLY A 35 11.74 15.93 -0.58
C GLY A 35 10.89 14.66 -0.40
N ARG A 36 11.30 13.58 -1.08
CA ARG A 36 10.60 12.30 -1.05
C ARG A 36 11.05 11.47 0.15
N TRP A 37 10.08 11.00 0.92
CA TRP A 37 10.24 10.11 2.07
C TRP A 37 9.44 8.84 1.86
N TYR A 38 9.68 7.83 2.68
CA TYR A 38 9.02 6.54 2.64
C TYR A 38 8.45 6.23 4.02
N ARG A 39 7.12 6.16 4.11
CA ARG A 39 6.37 5.83 5.31
C ARG A 39 6.23 4.32 5.43
N VAL A 40 6.55 3.77 6.59
CA VAL A 40 6.28 2.38 6.96
C VAL A 40 4.96 2.35 7.73
N LEU A 41 4.03 1.55 7.24
CA LEU A 41 2.69 1.35 7.78
C LEU A 41 2.54 -0.10 8.25
N VAL A 42 1.72 -0.30 9.28
CA VAL A 42 1.43 -1.61 9.87
C VAL A 42 -0.08 -1.73 9.98
N GLY A 43 -0.61 -2.81 9.39
CA GLY A 43 -2.04 -3.15 9.38
C GLY A 43 -2.90 -2.24 8.51
N GLY A 44 -4.19 -2.60 8.45
CA GLY A 44 -5.28 -1.80 7.95
C GLY A 44 -6.44 -1.92 8.93
N PHE A 45 -7.02 -0.79 9.33
CA PHE A 45 -8.04 -0.73 10.39
C PHE A 45 -9.25 0.05 9.90
N GLU A 46 -10.44 -0.41 10.28
CA GLU A 46 -11.72 0.22 9.92
C GLU A 46 -11.95 1.54 10.67
N SER A 47 -11.27 1.74 11.80
CA SER A 47 -11.42 2.94 12.64
C SER A 47 -10.12 3.39 13.27
N ALA A 48 -10.03 4.68 13.61
CA ALA A 48 -8.91 5.22 14.36
C ALA A 48 -8.77 4.58 15.76
N SER A 49 -9.89 4.20 16.39
CA SER A 49 -9.88 3.56 17.70
C SER A 49 -9.25 2.16 17.64
N SER A 50 -9.65 1.33 16.67
CA SER A 50 -9.07 0.00 16.49
C SER A 50 -7.59 0.06 16.12
N ALA A 51 -7.19 1.05 15.30
CA ALA A 51 -5.77 1.31 15.03
C ALA A 51 -4.98 1.70 16.28
N ALA A 52 -5.56 2.54 17.15
CA ALA A 52 -4.92 2.96 18.39
C ALA A 52 -4.83 1.82 19.42
N GLU A 53 -5.83 0.94 19.50
CA GLU A 53 -5.77 -0.28 20.32
C GLU A 53 -4.68 -1.23 19.84
N ALA A 54 -4.58 -1.43 18.53
CA ALA A 54 -3.53 -2.25 17.95
C ALA A 54 -2.14 -1.66 18.19
N GLU A 55 -1.96 -0.35 18.05
CA GLU A 55 -0.72 0.35 18.39
C GLU A 55 -0.31 0.08 19.85
N ARG A 56 -1.21 0.34 20.80
CA ARG A 56 -0.94 0.09 22.23
C ARG A 56 -0.59 -1.38 22.49
N GLY A 57 -1.31 -2.31 21.86
CA GLY A 57 -1.06 -3.74 22.00
C GLY A 57 0.30 -4.17 21.44
N LEU A 58 0.72 -3.62 20.31
CA LEU A 58 2.03 -3.88 19.72
C LEU A 58 3.16 -3.28 20.58
N ARG A 59 2.95 -2.05 21.07
CA ARG A 59 3.91 -1.37 21.94
C ARG A 59 4.09 -2.10 23.27
N ALA A 60 3.00 -2.53 23.91
CA ALA A 60 3.06 -3.30 25.16
C ALA A 60 3.79 -4.64 25.00
N LYS A 61 3.79 -5.22 23.79
CA LYS A 61 4.53 -6.45 23.44
C LYS A 61 5.98 -6.18 23.00
N GLY A 62 6.44 -4.93 23.03
CA GLY A 62 7.77 -4.54 22.56
C GLY A 62 8.00 -4.72 21.06
N ARG A 63 6.91 -4.82 20.27
CA ARG A 63 6.96 -5.07 18.81
C ARG A 63 7.17 -3.80 18.00
N ILE A 64 6.84 -2.66 18.59
CA ILE A 64 7.10 -1.32 18.06
C ILE A 64 7.47 -0.41 19.23
N GLU A 65 8.32 0.58 18.99
CA GLU A 65 8.67 1.60 19.99
C GLU A 65 7.59 2.68 20.08
N ASP A 66 7.20 3.23 18.92
CA ASP A 66 6.16 4.26 18.79
C ASP A 66 5.55 4.23 17.38
N ALA A 67 4.30 4.66 17.26
CA ALA A 67 3.60 4.77 15.98
C ALA A 67 2.49 5.83 16.00
N VAL A 68 2.48 6.68 14.96
CA VAL A 68 1.33 7.55 14.68
C VAL A 68 0.23 6.79 13.93
N VAL A 69 -1.01 6.89 14.42
CA VAL A 69 -2.23 6.48 13.69
C VAL A 69 -2.52 7.47 12.57
N VAL A 70 -2.70 6.98 11.35
CA VAL A 70 -2.96 7.81 10.18
C VAL A 70 -4.23 7.37 9.45
N SER A 71 -5.04 8.34 9.04
CA SER A 71 -6.18 8.10 8.17
C SER A 71 -5.72 8.14 6.71
N LEU A 72 -5.97 7.04 6.00
CA LEU A 72 -5.60 6.89 4.59
C LEU A 72 -6.82 6.36 3.82
N PRO A 73 -7.85 7.19 3.60
CA PRO A 73 -9.16 6.70 3.16
C PRO A 73 -9.22 6.42 1.66
N TYR A 74 -8.13 6.59 0.91
CA TYR A 74 -8.12 6.37 -0.53
C TYR A 74 -7.18 5.22 -0.94
N ALA A 75 -7.58 4.52 -2.00
CA ALA A 75 -6.80 3.47 -2.65
C ALA A 75 -6.90 3.61 -4.18
N VAL A 76 -5.94 3.00 -4.89
CA VAL A 76 -5.97 2.85 -6.35
C VAL A 76 -6.14 1.38 -6.68
N GLU A 77 -7.12 1.06 -7.50
CA GLU A 77 -7.45 -0.30 -7.92
C GLU A 77 -7.35 -0.45 -9.43
N VAL A 78 -6.75 -1.56 -9.89
CA VAL A 78 -6.76 -1.99 -11.29
C VAL A 78 -7.32 -3.41 -11.31
N GLY A 79 -8.60 -3.52 -11.64
CA GLY A 79 -9.30 -4.81 -11.73
C GLY A 79 -9.25 -5.41 -13.13
N GLY A 80 -9.66 -6.68 -13.23
CA GLY A 80 -9.83 -7.37 -14.51
C GLY A 80 -8.53 -7.70 -15.24
N LEU A 81 -7.42 -7.83 -14.50
CA LEU A 81 -6.14 -8.28 -15.05
C LEU A 81 -6.27 -9.76 -15.40
N ALA A 82 -6.40 -10.07 -16.69
CA ALA A 82 -6.79 -11.39 -17.16
C ALA A 82 -5.62 -12.38 -17.18
N THR A 83 -4.39 -11.87 -17.22
CA THR A 83 -3.18 -12.69 -17.26
C THR A 83 -2.23 -12.36 -16.10
N SER A 84 -1.44 -13.36 -15.71
CA SER A 84 -0.35 -13.19 -14.74
C SER A 84 0.62 -12.07 -15.16
N ASP A 85 0.88 -11.93 -16.46
CA ASP A 85 1.77 -10.90 -17.00
C ASP A 85 1.21 -9.49 -16.79
N GLN A 86 -0.08 -9.27 -17.07
CA GLN A 86 -0.72 -7.97 -16.83
C GLN A 86 -0.69 -7.58 -15.35
N ALA A 87 -0.96 -8.53 -14.46
CA ALA A 87 -0.91 -8.29 -13.02
C ALA A 87 0.51 -8.01 -12.52
N THR A 88 1.49 -8.75 -13.06
CA THR A 88 2.91 -8.58 -12.74
C THR A 88 3.42 -7.23 -13.23
N GLU A 89 3.04 -6.82 -14.44
CA GLU A 89 3.43 -5.53 -15.00
C GLU A 89 2.82 -4.35 -14.22
N ALA A 90 1.52 -4.41 -13.92
CA ALA A 90 0.84 -3.40 -13.12
C ALA A 90 1.50 -3.26 -11.74
N ALA A 91 1.79 -4.39 -11.09
CA ALA A 91 2.48 -4.40 -9.80
C ALA A 91 3.91 -3.84 -9.93
N ALA A 92 4.66 -4.21 -10.97
CA ALA A 92 5.99 -3.69 -11.21
C ALA A 92 5.97 -2.17 -11.48
N ALA A 93 4.97 -1.66 -12.20
CA ALA A 93 4.79 -0.23 -12.44
C ALA A 93 4.52 0.55 -11.15
N ALA A 94 3.66 0.03 -10.28
CA ALA A 94 3.41 0.61 -8.96
C ALA A 94 4.68 0.59 -8.09
N ARG A 95 5.42 -0.53 -8.06
CA ARG A 95 6.69 -0.68 -7.32
C ARG A 95 7.78 0.26 -7.77
N ARG A 96 7.94 0.44 -9.09
CA ARG A 96 8.88 1.41 -9.69
C ARG A 96 8.49 2.86 -9.35
N SER A 97 7.20 3.11 -9.20
CA SER A 97 6.67 4.41 -8.77
C SER A 97 6.73 4.61 -7.24
N GLY A 98 7.28 3.63 -6.51
CA GLY A 98 7.52 3.70 -5.08
C GLY A 98 6.43 3.12 -4.20
N TYR A 99 5.36 2.56 -4.77
CA TYR A 99 4.21 2.03 -4.05
C TYR A 99 4.32 0.52 -3.78
N LEU A 100 3.61 0.02 -2.77
CA LEU A 100 3.45 -1.42 -2.56
C LEU A 100 2.06 -1.89 -3.03
N PRO A 101 1.97 -2.50 -4.21
CA PRO A 101 0.73 -3.10 -4.67
C PRO A 101 0.47 -4.45 -4.00
N LEU A 102 -0.79 -4.72 -3.73
CA LEU A 102 -1.34 -6.01 -3.35
C LEU A 102 -2.08 -6.59 -4.54
N LEU A 103 -1.82 -7.86 -4.86
CA LEU A 103 -2.60 -8.61 -5.86
C LEU A 103 -3.60 -9.49 -5.12
N ARG A 104 -4.86 -9.43 -5.54
CA ARG A 104 -5.94 -10.31 -5.06
C ARG A 104 -6.52 -11.05 -6.25
N GLN A 105 -6.90 -12.31 -6.05
CA GLN A 105 -7.69 -13.03 -7.04
C GLN A 105 -9.13 -12.54 -6.99
N ASP A 106 -9.71 -12.28 -8.15
CA ASP A 106 -11.11 -11.94 -8.28
C ASP A 106 -11.94 -13.20 -8.00
N ALA A 107 -13.04 -13.05 -7.25
CA ALA A 107 -13.99 -14.12 -7.07
C ALA A 107 -14.65 -14.43 -8.44
N GLY A 108 -14.31 -15.57 -9.03
CA GLY A 108 -14.78 -15.97 -10.35
C GLY A 108 -14.71 -17.48 -10.54
N ASP A 109 -15.49 -17.98 -11.49
CA ASP A 109 -15.56 -19.39 -11.86
C ASP A 109 -14.15 -19.92 -12.22
N ARG A 110 -13.72 -20.98 -11.54
CA ARG A 110 -12.36 -21.58 -11.66
C ARG A 110 -12.05 -22.01 -13.10
N SER A 111 -13.06 -22.10 -13.95
CA SER A 111 -12.99 -22.56 -15.33
C SER A 111 -12.57 -21.48 -16.34
N ALA A 112 -12.63 -20.19 -15.99
CA ALA A 112 -12.39 -19.07 -16.93
C ALA A 112 -11.01 -18.38 -16.79
N GLY A 113 -10.14 -18.91 -15.94
CA GLY A 113 -8.91 -18.22 -15.52
C GLY A 113 -9.24 -17.11 -14.52
N SER A 114 -8.72 -17.23 -13.30
CA SER A 114 -9.00 -16.25 -12.24
C SER A 114 -8.36 -14.91 -12.60
N LYS A 115 -9.20 -13.93 -12.95
CA LYS A 115 -8.77 -12.53 -13.09
C LYS A 115 -8.19 -12.06 -11.77
N GLN A 116 -7.29 -11.08 -11.84
CA GLN A 116 -6.67 -10.48 -10.67
C GLN A 116 -7.01 -9.00 -10.58
N THR A 117 -7.09 -8.53 -9.34
CA THR A 117 -7.18 -7.12 -9.01
C THR A 117 -5.91 -6.70 -8.30
N MET A 118 -5.24 -5.68 -8.84
CA MET A 118 -4.17 -4.99 -8.14
C MET A 118 -4.75 -3.83 -7.34
N ARG A 119 -4.42 -3.73 -6.06
CA ARG A 119 -4.75 -2.56 -5.23
C ARG A 119 -3.49 -1.98 -4.61
N VAL A 120 -3.36 -0.66 -4.69
CA VAL A 120 -2.41 0.11 -3.88
C VAL A 120 -3.21 0.86 -2.85
N GLU A 121 -3.04 0.47 -1.61
CA GLU A 121 -3.65 1.14 -0.47
C GLU A 121 -2.72 2.26 0.04
N ALA A 122 -3.21 3.09 0.95
CA ALA A 122 -2.46 4.13 1.65
C ALA A 122 -2.27 5.49 0.95
N PHE A 123 -3.39 6.11 0.56
CA PHE A 123 -3.43 7.53 0.18
C PHE A 123 -4.29 8.34 1.15
N GLY A 124 -3.76 9.47 1.62
CA GLY A 124 -4.46 10.38 2.53
C GLY A 124 -5.48 11.27 1.80
N THR A 125 -5.25 11.54 0.52
CA THR A 125 -6.10 12.40 -0.31
C THR A 125 -6.40 11.75 -1.67
N PRO A 126 -7.52 12.09 -2.34
CA PRO A 126 -7.80 11.57 -3.67
C PRO A 126 -6.76 12.05 -4.68
N GLY A 127 -6.21 13.26 -4.52
CA GLY A 127 -5.15 13.79 -5.39
C GLY A 127 -3.83 13.02 -5.28
N GLU A 128 -3.50 12.46 -4.11
CA GLU A 128 -2.37 11.53 -3.98
C GLU A 128 -2.60 10.23 -4.73
N ALA A 129 -3.81 9.66 -4.65
CA ALA A 129 -4.20 8.45 -5.36
C ALA A 129 -4.24 8.68 -6.89
N GLU A 130 -4.77 9.82 -7.33
CA GLU A 130 -4.84 10.18 -8.75
C GLU A 130 -3.48 10.32 -9.42
N ARG A 131 -2.42 10.69 -8.69
CA ARG A 131 -1.08 10.71 -9.24
C ARG A 131 -0.61 9.31 -9.64
N LEU A 132 -0.83 8.31 -8.80
CA LEU A 132 -0.55 6.92 -9.18
C LEU A 132 -1.48 6.47 -10.31
N ALA A 133 -2.77 6.79 -10.24
CA ALA A 133 -3.71 6.43 -11.29
C ALA A 133 -3.28 7.01 -12.65
N GLY A 134 -2.79 8.25 -12.71
CA GLY A 134 -2.21 8.85 -13.91
C GLY A 134 -1.02 8.08 -14.46
N LEU A 135 -0.08 7.67 -13.58
CA LEU A 135 1.10 6.88 -13.97
C LEU A 135 0.74 5.49 -14.52
N LEU A 136 -0.34 4.88 -14.01
CA LEU A 136 -0.84 3.59 -14.49
C LEU A 136 -1.63 3.75 -15.80
N ARG A 137 -2.43 4.82 -15.94
CA ARG A 137 -3.13 5.16 -17.20
C ARG A 137 -2.16 5.38 -18.35
N ALA A 138 -1.05 6.08 -18.11
CA ALA A 138 0.01 6.29 -19.11
C ALA A 138 0.66 4.97 -19.60
N ARG A 139 0.40 3.84 -18.93
CA ARG A 139 0.85 2.50 -19.31
C ARG A 139 -0.26 1.62 -19.89
N GLY A 140 -1.40 2.23 -20.27
CA GLY A 140 -2.54 1.52 -20.84
C GLY A 140 -3.42 0.80 -19.82
N LEU A 141 -3.16 0.95 -18.52
CA LEU A 141 -3.97 0.36 -17.46
C LEU A 141 -5.22 1.22 -17.20
N ARG A 142 -6.25 0.60 -16.61
CA ARG A 142 -7.52 1.28 -16.24
C ARG A 142 -7.71 1.34 -14.72
N PRO A 143 -6.94 2.19 -14.01
CA PRO A 143 -7.08 2.35 -12.57
C PRO A 143 -8.33 3.11 -12.17
N ARG A 144 -8.82 2.85 -10.97
CA ARG A 144 -9.88 3.56 -10.28
C ARG A 144 -9.39 4.03 -8.92
N VAL A 145 -9.62 5.30 -8.60
CA VAL A 145 -9.49 5.78 -7.22
C VAL A 145 -10.76 5.42 -6.47
N ILE A 146 -10.60 4.78 -5.32
CA ILE A 146 -11.71 4.36 -4.45
C ILE A 146 -11.52 4.94 -3.06
N ARG A 147 -12.64 5.17 -2.37
CA ARG A 147 -12.65 5.44 -0.93
C ARG A 147 -12.89 4.12 -0.19
N ARG A 148 -12.16 3.89 0.88
CA ARG A 148 -12.33 2.74 1.79
C ARG A 148 -12.93 3.18 3.12
#